data_AF-A0A8F8SP55-F1
#
_entry.id   AF-A0A8F8SP55-F1
#
_cell.length_a   1.000
_cell.length_b   1.000
_cell.length_c   1.000
_cell.angle_alpha   90.00
_cell.angle_beta   90.00
_cell.angle_gamma   90.00
#
_symmetry.space_group_name_H-M   'P 1'
#
loop_
_entity.id
_entity.type
_entity.pdbx_description
1 polymer ?
#
loop_
_entity_poly.entity_id
_entity_poly.type
_entity_poly.pdbx_seq_one_letter_code
_entity_poly.pdbx_strand_id
1 'polypeptide(L)'
;MNNITLEDFGLFKDESLNVDFVSFNGRNLDTPQMLEVARYFQTLGFNSYTKSREEEHSRQKYITNFRNKFELVFISNIPYQKKVKQIQFPGVSRHRFYELMKKKSIRGEKITQFNLVLACLDIYYDRLNKLNDECDSHEFVTKSSEIYNKLNKDKKRIINSRVIQNGKGLLFRFGNRRNAHYYRLYGKDNSLKFEFEIEGSFINDLNELLIKECFPEFETILSYQFFKQSLKLFKFYTYSPELIWGINPFLRHL
;
A
#
# COMPACT_ATOMS: atom_id res chain seq x y z
N MET A 1 13.37 -21.35 -13.72
CA MET A 1 12.25 -20.53 -13.18
C MET A 1 11.59 -19.91 -14.38
N ASN A 2 10.30 -20.14 -14.58
CA ASN A 2 9.56 -19.48 -15.66
C ASN A 2 9.69 -17.96 -15.47
N ASN A 3 10.02 -17.27 -16.56
CA ASN A 3 10.16 -15.82 -16.55
C ASN A 3 8.75 -15.23 -16.60
N ILE A 4 8.24 -14.79 -15.45
CA ILE A 4 7.00 -14.02 -15.42
C ILE A 4 7.18 -12.68 -16.15
N THR A 5 6.20 -12.35 -16.96
CA THR A 5 6.09 -11.15 -17.78
C THR A 5 4.91 -10.32 -17.32
N LEU A 6 4.76 -9.11 -17.87
CA LEU A 6 3.62 -8.25 -17.57
C LEU A 6 2.29 -8.86 -18.04
N GLU A 7 2.33 -9.64 -19.13
CA GLU A 7 1.16 -10.24 -19.77
C GLU A 7 0.51 -11.35 -18.93
N ASP A 8 1.24 -11.88 -17.94
CA ASP A 8 0.74 -12.92 -17.04
C ASP A 8 -0.20 -12.37 -15.96
N PHE A 9 -0.36 -11.04 -15.85
CA PHE A 9 -1.08 -10.41 -14.74
C PHE A 9 -2.27 -9.55 -15.18
N GLY A 10 -3.36 -9.68 -14.43
CA GLY A 10 -4.60 -8.96 -14.67
C GLY A 10 -4.83 -7.76 -13.74
N LEU A 11 -6.11 -7.37 -13.69
CA LEU A 11 -6.61 -6.30 -12.85
C LEU A 11 -6.53 -6.71 -11.37
N PHE A 12 -6.64 -5.74 -10.47
CA PHE A 12 -6.61 -6.00 -9.03
C PHE A 12 -7.68 -6.99 -8.59
N LYS A 13 -8.86 -6.92 -9.20
CA LYS A 13 -9.96 -7.85 -8.91
C LYS A 13 -9.57 -9.29 -9.26
N ASP A 14 -8.94 -9.50 -10.42
CA ASP A 14 -8.57 -10.82 -10.92
C ASP A 14 -7.44 -11.41 -10.08
N GLU A 15 -6.53 -10.55 -9.63
CA GLU A 15 -5.39 -10.93 -8.81
C GLU A 15 -5.69 -10.98 -7.30
N SER A 16 -6.91 -10.60 -6.90
CA SER A 16 -7.33 -10.43 -5.50
C SER A 16 -6.47 -9.43 -4.70
N LEU A 17 -6.01 -8.37 -5.37
CA LEU A 17 -5.28 -7.26 -4.78
C LEU A 17 -6.22 -6.11 -4.40
N ASN A 18 -5.83 -5.34 -3.40
CA ASN A 18 -6.55 -4.15 -2.93
C ASN A 18 -5.57 -3.04 -2.54
N VAL A 19 -6.06 -1.80 -2.48
CA VAL A 19 -5.27 -0.63 -2.04
C VAL A 19 -5.29 -0.52 -0.51
N ASP A 20 -4.13 -0.56 0.15
CA ASP A 20 -4.00 -0.38 1.60
C ASP A 20 -3.68 1.04 2.06
N PHE A 21 -3.09 1.84 1.18
CA PHE A 21 -2.74 3.22 1.46
C PHE A 21 -2.62 4.01 0.16
N VAL A 22 -2.98 5.28 0.21
CA VAL A 22 -2.77 6.21 -0.89
C VAL A 22 -2.54 7.60 -0.31
N SER A 23 -1.48 8.25 -0.77
CA SER A 23 -1.18 9.62 -0.39
C SER A 23 -0.71 10.46 -1.57
N PHE A 24 -0.95 11.76 -1.47
CA PHE A 24 -0.55 12.74 -2.47
C PHE A 24 0.25 13.84 -1.83
N ASN A 25 1.35 14.23 -2.47
CA ASN A 25 2.08 15.44 -2.15
C ASN A 25 1.43 16.60 -2.91
N GLY A 26 0.93 17.58 -2.17
CA GLY A 26 0.46 18.84 -2.75
C GLY A 26 1.53 19.90 -2.65
N ARG A 27 1.89 20.46 -3.81
CA ARG A 27 2.82 21.59 -3.90
C ARG A 27 2.02 22.88 -3.75
N ASN A 28 2.44 23.75 -2.84
CA ASN A 28 1.76 25.01 -2.55
C ASN A 28 0.29 24.83 -2.11
N LEU A 29 -0.01 23.77 -1.34
CA LEU A 29 -1.28 23.64 -0.63
C LEU A 29 -1.31 24.63 0.54
N ASP A 30 -1.50 25.92 0.28
CA ASP A 30 -1.76 26.91 1.32
C ASP A 30 -3.25 26.89 1.72
N THR A 31 -3.66 27.75 2.66
CA THR A 31 -4.96 27.59 3.35
C THR A 31 -6.18 27.64 2.41
N PRO A 32 -6.27 28.55 1.43
CA PRO A 32 -7.34 28.59 0.44
C PRO A 32 -7.37 27.34 -0.47
N GLN A 33 -6.23 26.82 -0.95
CA GLN A 33 -6.24 25.60 -1.77
C GLN A 33 -6.62 24.38 -0.92
N MET A 34 -6.15 24.29 0.32
CA MET A 34 -6.61 23.26 1.26
C MET A 34 -8.13 23.33 1.47
N LEU A 35 -8.69 24.54 1.59
CA LEU A 35 -10.14 24.74 1.71
C LEU A 35 -10.88 24.30 0.45
N GLU A 36 -10.36 24.59 -0.74
CA GLU A 36 -10.94 24.16 -2.02
C GLU A 36 -10.95 22.63 -2.15
N VAL A 37 -9.81 21.98 -1.87
CA VAL A 37 -9.70 20.52 -1.85
C VAL A 37 -10.67 19.92 -0.83
N ALA A 38 -10.68 20.45 0.40
CA ALA A 38 -11.56 19.95 1.46
C ALA A 38 -13.05 20.08 1.09
N ARG A 39 -13.46 21.19 0.49
CA ARG A 39 -14.84 21.40 0.00
C ARG A 39 -15.19 20.43 -1.11
N TYR A 40 -14.30 20.23 -2.08
CA TYR A 40 -14.51 19.26 -3.16
C TYR A 40 -14.69 17.84 -2.60
N PHE A 41 -13.80 17.38 -1.73
CA PHE A 41 -13.93 16.05 -1.14
C PHE A 41 -15.12 15.95 -0.16
N GLN A 42 -15.55 17.06 0.45
CA GLN A 42 -16.76 17.07 1.27
C GLN A 42 -18.01 16.70 0.48
N THR A 43 -18.15 17.18 -0.76
CA THR A 43 -19.30 16.82 -1.62
C THR A 43 -19.31 15.34 -2.00
N LEU A 44 -18.15 14.69 -1.94
CA LEU A 44 -17.95 13.27 -2.23
C LEU A 44 -18.09 12.37 -0.97
N GLY A 45 -18.44 12.95 0.17
CA GLY A 45 -18.71 12.22 1.41
C GLY A 45 -17.52 12.13 2.36
N PHE A 46 -16.46 12.92 2.17
CA PHE A 46 -15.29 12.94 3.04
C PHE A 46 -15.36 14.07 4.08
N ASN A 47 -14.91 13.78 5.29
CA ASN A 47 -14.60 14.76 6.32
C ASN A 47 -13.11 15.04 6.30
N SER A 48 -12.74 16.32 6.32
CA SER A 48 -11.36 16.76 6.27
C SER A 48 -10.83 17.05 7.67
N TYR A 49 -9.60 16.61 7.93
CA TYR A 49 -8.87 16.82 9.18
C TYR A 49 -7.46 17.30 8.89
N THR A 50 -6.82 17.93 9.87
CA THR A 50 -5.41 18.31 9.83
C THR A 50 -4.61 17.60 10.92
N LYS A 51 -3.36 17.29 10.60
CA LYS A 51 -2.31 16.92 11.55
C LYS A 51 -1.04 17.70 11.25
N SER A 52 -0.21 17.91 12.26
CA SER A 52 1.12 18.45 12.04
C SER A 52 2.02 17.35 11.44
N ARG A 53 2.06 16.15 12.04
CA ARG A 53 2.85 15.01 11.54
C ARG A 53 2.01 13.75 11.39
N GLU A 54 2.51 12.77 10.65
CA GLU A 54 1.82 11.50 10.43
C GLU A 54 1.66 10.70 11.73
N GLU A 55 2.71 10.68 12.57
CA GLU A 55 2.77 9.89 13.80
C GLU A 55 1.90 10.45 14.94
N GLU A 56 1.37 11.66 14.77
CA GLU A 56 0.48 12.28 15.76
C GLU A 56 -0.82 11.48 15.88
N HIS A 57 -1.18 11.16 17.12
CA HIS A 57 -2.38 10.37 17.43
C HIS A 57 -3.65 11.23 17.37
N SER A 58 -3.53 12.52 17.67
CA SER A 58 -4.63 13.48 17.57
C SER A 58 -4.66 14.14 16.19
N ARG A 59 -5.84 14.65 15.83
CA ARG A 59 -6.09 15.41 14.61
C ARG A 59 -7.13 16.47 14.90
N GLN A 60 -7.10 17.57 14.16
CA GLN A 60 -8.07 18.65 14.29
C GLN A 60 -9.09 18.54 13.16
N LYS A 61 -10.36 18.81 13.46
CA LYS A 61 -11.40 18.92 12.44
C LYS A 61 -11.11 20.15 11.58
N TYR A 62 -11.23 20.02 10.26
CA TYR A 62 -11.06 21.13 9.33
C TYR A 62 -12.38 21.50 8.67
N ILE A 63 -12.93 20.59 7.86
CA ILE A 63 -14.27 20.71 7.28
C ILE A 63 -14.98 19.39 7.48
N THR A 64 -16.09 19.39 8.23
CA THR A 64 -16.80 18.16 8.56
C THR A 64 -18.31 18.32 8.39
N ASN A 65 -18.98 17.23 7.98
CA ASN A 65 -20.42 17.07 7.97
C ASN A 65 -20.75 15.73 8.65
N PHE A 66 -21.73 15.71 9.56
CA PHE A 66 -22.12 14.51 10.30
C PHE A 66 -22.66 13.38 9.40
N ARG A 67 -23.09 13.69 8.17
CA ARG A 67 -23.55 12.70 7.18
C ARG A 67 -22.40 12.00 6.45
N ASN A 68 -21.22 12.63 6.42
CA ASN A 68 -20.05 12.11 5.74
C ASN A 68 -19.40 11.00 6.57
N LYS A 69 -19.01 9.91 5.90
CA LYS A 69 -18.51 8.68 6.54
C LYS A 69 -17.03 8.41 6.26
N PHE A 70 -16.45 9.12 5.29
CA PHE A 70 -15.07 8.95 4.88
C PHE A 70 -14.22 10.10 5.38
N GLU A 71 -12.91 9.93 5.32
CA GLU A 71 -11.96 10.87 5.90
C GLU A 71 -10.84 11.19 4.92
N LEU A 72 -10.42 12.45 4.94
CA LEU A 72 -9.25 12.98 4.28
C LEU A 72 -8.41 13.71 5.32
N VAL A 73 -7.12 13.46 5.35
CA VAL A 73 -6.21 14.08 6.34
C VAL A 73 -5.12 14.85 5.63
N PHE A 74 -4.97 16.13 5.96
CA PHE A 74 -3.85 16.96 5.58
C PHE A 74 -2.73 16.85 6.62
N ILE A 75 -1.52 16.52 6.18
CA ILE A 75 -0.31 16.48 7.00
C ILE A 75 0.58 17.66 6.61
N SER A 76 0.90 18.52 7.57
CA SER A 76 1.58 19.79 7.30
C SER A 76 3.11 19.72 7.34
N ASN A 77 3.67 18.83 8.18
CA ASN A 77 5.11 18.71 8.40
C ASN A 77 5.61 17.38 7.86
N ILE A 78 5.97 17.36 6.58
CA ILE A 78 6.64 16.22 5.96
C ILE A 78 8.15 16.35 6.18
N PRO A 79 8.82 15.34 6.77
CA PRO A 79 10.26 15.36 6.98
C PRO A 79 11.01 15.71 5.69
N TYR A 80 11.97 16.63 5.79
CA TYR A 80 12.82 17.08 4.68
C TYR A 80 12.10 17.80 3.53
N GLN A 81 10.79 18.07 3.61
CA GLN A 81 10.01 18.75 2.57
C GLN A 81 9.20 19.94 3.12
N LYS A 82 9.88 21.03 3.50
CA LYS A 82 9.29 22.20 4.20
C LYS A 82 8.14 22.93 3.46
N LYS A 83 7.94 22.69 2.16
CA LYS A 83 6.91 23.36 1.33
C LYS A 83 5.86 22.40 0.78
N VAL A 84 5.89 21.12 1.19
CA VAL A 84 4.96 20.10 0.74
C VAL A 84 4.04 19.75 1.89
N LYS A 85 2.73 19.75 1.62
CA LYS A 85 1.75 19.11 2.49
C LYS A 85 1.31 17.82 1.85
N GLN A 86 1.04 16.81 2.66
CA GLN A 86 0.54 15.53 2.17
C GLN A 86 -0.96 15.42 2.43
N ILE A 87 -1.67 14.78 1.51
CA ILE A 87 -3.06 14.38 1.67
C ILE A 87 -3.08 12.86 1.77
N GLN A 88 -3.76 12.33 2.79
CA GLN A 88 -3.90 10.90 3.02
C GLN A 88 -5.38 10.52 3.16
N PHE A 89 -5.72 9.31 2.73
CA PHE A 89 -7.06 8.73 2.86
C PHE A 89 -7.03 7.55 3.84
N PRO A 90 -7.19 7.78 5.16
CA PRO A 90 -7.00 6.72 6.15
C PRO A 90 -8.16 5.73 6.18
N GLY A 91 -7.87 4.52 6.64
CA GLY A 91 -8.89 3.49 6.89
C GLY A 91 -9.70 3.19 5.63
N VAL A 92 -11.01 3.00 5.79
CA VAL A 92 -11.93 2.69 4.69
C VAL A 92 -11.99 3.77 3.59
N SER A 93 -11.51 4.98 3.88
CA SER A 93 -11.55 6.13 2.96
C SER A 93 -10.69 5.92 1.71
N ARG A 94 -9.59 5.17 1.81
CA ARG A 94 -8.75 4.83 0.64
C ARG A 94 -9.52 4.02 -0.40
N HIS A 95 -10.31 3.04 0.04
CA HIS A 95 -11.07 2.18 -0.86
C HIS A 95 -12.13 3.03 -1.56
N ARG A 96 -12.78 3.92 -0.81
CA ARG A 96 -13.75 4.86 -1.37
C ARG A 96 -13.11 5.81 -2.38
N PHE A 97 -11.96 6.41 -2.06
CA PHE A 97 -11.24 7.28 -2.97
C PHE A 97 -10.92 6.55 -4.28
N TYR A 98 -10.32 5.36 -4.18
CA TYR A 98 -9.95 4.56 -5.34
C TYR A 98 -11.16 4.14 -6.18
N GLU A 99 -12.26 3.73 -5.52
CA GLU A 99 -13.54 3.42 -6.17
C GLU A 99 -14.08 4.63 -6.96
N LEU A 100 -14.08 5.82 -6.36
CA LEU A 100 -14.57 7.05 -6.99
C LEU A 100 -13.71 7.46 -8.18
N MET A 101 -12.39 7.28 -8.11
CA MET A 101 -11.47 7.48 -9.23
C MET A 101 -11.77 6.50 -10.37
N LYS A 102 -11.91 5.19 -10.09
CA LYS A 102 -12.28 4.19 -11.11
C LYS A 102 -13.64 4.47 -11.77
N LYS A 103 -14.60 4.99 -10.99
CA LYS A 103 -15.93 5.40 -11.47
C LYS A 103 -15.95 6.78 -12.12
N LYS A 104 -14.80 7.44 -12.27
CA LYS A 104 -14.65 8.80 -12.83
C LYS A 104 -15.46 9.87 -12.09
N SER A 105 -15.89 9.57 -10.86
CA SER A 105 -16.52 10.54 -9.96
C SER A 105 -15.49 11.50 -9.36
N ILE A 106 -14.24 11.05 -9.27
CA ILE A 106 -13.08 11.93 -9.16
C ILE A 106 -12.31 11.79 -10.48
N ARG A 107 -12.14 12.92 -11.16
CA ARG A 107 -11.42 12.99 -12.43
C ARG A 107 -9.94 13.26 -12.18
N GLY A 108 -9.06 12.65 -12.96
CA GLY A 108 -7.62 12.93 -12.86
C GLY A 108 -7.28 14.40 -13.07
N GLU A 109 -8.02 15.09 -13.93
CA GLU A 109 -7.95 16.55 -14.14
C GLU A 109 -8.12 17.34 -12.82
N LYS A 110 -8.99 16.89 -11.90
CA LYS A 110 -9.17 17.54 -10.59
C LYS A 110 -7.95 17.35 -9.69
N ILE A 111 -7.31 16.19 -9.75
CA ILE A 111 -6.06 15.91 -9.02
C ILE A 111 -4.96 16.87 -9.51
N THR A 112 -4.84 17.05 -10.83
CA THR A 112 -3.90 18.00 -11.43
C THR A 112 -4.24 19.46 -11.08
N GLN A 113 -5.52 19.84 -11.13
CA GLN A 113 -5.98 21.19 -10.77
C GLN A 113 -5.58 21.56 -9.33
N PHE A 114 -5.67 20.60 -8.41
CA PHE A 114 -5.25 20.77 -7.01
C PHE A 114 -3.74 20.65 -6.78
N ASN A 115 -2.96 20.50 -7.86
CA ASN A 115 -1.50 20.36 -7.81
C ASN A 115 -1.04 19.19 -6.91
N LEU A 116 -1.79 18.09 -6.97
CA LEU A 116 -1.55 16.87 -6.22
C LEU A 116 -0.78 15.87 -7.08
N VAL A 117 0.27 15.29 -6.51
CA VAL A 117 1.10 14.25 -7.13
C VAL A 117 1.10 13.03 -6.23
N LEU A 118 0.81 11.85 -6.78
CA LEU A 118 0.86 10.59 -6.03
C LEU A 118 2.23 10.44 -5.37
N ALA A 119 2.23 10.22 -4.05
CA ALA A 119 3.44 10.17 -3.25
C ALA A 119 3.75 8.75 -2.78
N CYS A 120 2.71 8.03 -2.36
CA CYS A 120 2.82 6.66 -1.88
C CYS A 120 1.54 5.90 -2.22
N LEU A 121 1.71 4.62 -2.55
CA LEU A 121 0.63 3.68 -2.75
C LEU A 121 1.02 2.34 -2.12
N ASP A 122 0.19 1.85 -1.21
CA ASP A 122 0.33 0.49 -0.71
C ASP A 122 -0.76 -0.37 -1.34
N ILE A 123 -0.37 -1.56 -1.78
CA ILE A 123 -1.29 -2.60 -2.22
C ILE A 123 -1.11 -3.84 -1.38
N TYR A 124 -2.16 -4.64 -1.24
CA TYR A 124 -2.12 -5.84 -0.42
C TYR A 124 -2.91 -7.00 -0.99
N TYR A 125 -2.50 -8.19 -0.58
CA TYR A 125 -3.19 -9.45 -0.74
C TYR A 125 -3.45 -10.05 0.66
N ASP A 126 -4.72 -10.36 0.95
CA ASP A 126 -5.10 -11.08 2.17
C ASP A 126 -5.36 -12.55 1.81
N ARG A 127 -4.56 -13.45 2.39
CA ARG A 127 -4.85 -14.88 2.36
C ARG A 127 -5.66 -15.24 3.60
N LEU A 128 -6.95 -15.50 3.43
CA LEU A 128 -7.80 -15.99 4.52
C LEU A 128 -7.28 -17.34 5.04
N ASN A 129 -7.20 -17.50 6.36
CA ASN A 129 -6.85 -18.76 6.98
C ASN A 129 -7.98 -19.78 6.77
N LYS A 130 -7.60 -21.03 6.52
CA LYS A 130 -8.48 -22.18 6.35
C LYS A 130 -8.22 -23.18 7.47
N LEU A 131 -9.24 -23.97 7.79
CA LEU A 131 -9.15 -25.00 8.84
C LEU A 131 -8.09 -26.07 8.55
N ASN A 132 -7.75 -26.27 7.28
CA ASN A 132 -6.77 -27.25 6.82
C ASN A 132 -5.41 -26.63 6.48
N ASP A 133 -5.13 -25.41 6.95
CA ASP A 133 -3.80 -24.84 6.82
C ASP A 133 -2.80 -25.58 7.71
N GLU A 134 -1.57 -25.74 7.24
CA GLU A 134 -0.54 -26.49 7.96
C GLU A 134 -0.08 -25.77 9.24
N CYS A 135 -0.21 -24.44 9.27
CA CYS A 135 0.03 -23.66 10.47
C CYS A 135 -0.79 -22.36 10.47
N ASP A 136 -0.85 -21.68 11.62
CA ASP A 136 -1.48 -20.36 11.70
C ASP A 136 -0.59 -19.25 11.10
N SER A 137 -1.15 -18.05 10.93
CA SER A 137 -0.43 -16.91 10.35
C SER A 137 0.79 -16.49 11.18
N HIS A 138 0.76 -16.64 12.51
CA HIS A 138 1.87 -16.27 13.38
C HIS A 138 3.03 -17.23 13.22
N GLU A 139 2.76 -18.53 13.23
CA GLU A 139 3.73 -19.58 12.96
C GLU A 139 4.29 -19.45 11.54
N PHE A 140 3.44 -19.17 10.54
CA PHE A 140 3.89 -18.93 9.16
C PHE A 140 4.90 -17.77 9.08
N VAL A 141 4.59 -16.62 9.69
CA VAL A 141 5.49 -15.45 9.70
C VAL A 141 6.79 -15.79 10.42
N THR A 142 6.71 -16.51 11.54
CA THR A 142 7.87 -16.92 12.34
C THR A 142 8.81 -17.79 11.51
N LYS A 143 8.31 -18.92 10.98
CA LYS A 143 9.08 -19.85 10.15
C LYS A 143 9.66 -19.17 8.91
N SER A 144 8.84 -18.38 8.20
CA SER A 144 9.27 -17.60 7.04
C SER A 144 10.46 -16.70 7.36
N SER A 145 10.43 -16.02 8.51
CA SER A 145 11.50 -15.12 8.92
C SER A 145 12.78 -15.87 9.30
N GLU A 146 12.68 -17.02 9.96
CA GLU A 146 13.82 -17.85 10.35
C GLU A 146 14.55 -18.39 9.13
N ILE A 147 13.79 -18.97 8.19
CA ILE A 147 14.34 -19.51 6.94
C ILE A 147 14.98 -18.39 6.12
N TYR A 148 14.29 -17.27 5.95
CA TYR A 148 14.82 -16.13 5.20
C TYR A 148 16.13 -15.61 5.81
N ASN A 149 16.19 -15.46 7.14
CA ASN A 149 17.38 -15.02 7.85
C ASN A 149 18.53 -16.03 7.76
N LYS A 150 18.23 -17.34 7.76
CA LYS A 150 19.21 -18.42 7.59
C LYS A 150 19.81 -18.39 6.18
N LEU A 151 18.98 -18.30 5.14
CA LEU A 151 19.43 -18.26 3.74
C LEU A 151 20.17 -16.98 3.36
N ASN A 152 19.91 -15.88 4.08
CA ASN A 152 20.53 -14.58 3.81
C ASN A 152 21.54 -14.15 4.90
N LYS A 153 22.03 -15.09 5.72
CA LYS A 153 22.92 -14.80 6.86
C LYS A 153 24.15 -13.95 6.46
N ASP A 154 24.72 -14.23 5.30
CA ASP A 154 25.91 -13.54 4.78
C ASP A 154 25.57 -12.27 3.96
N LYS A 155 24.29 -12.05 3.65
CA LYS A 155 23.77 -10.91 2.88
C LYS A 155 23.07 -9.87 3.75
N LYS A 156 23.13 -10.01 5.09
CA LYS A 156 22.44 -9.13 6.07
C LYS A 156 22.74 -7.64 5.92
N ARG A 157 23.89 -7.25 5.36
CA ARG A 157 24.22 -5.84 5.07
C ARG A 157 23.52 -5.28 3.83
N ILE A 158 23.04 -6.14 2.93
CA ILE A 158 22.41 -5.78 1.65
C ILE A 158 20.89 -5.89 1.75
N ILE A 159 20.39 -6.81 2.58
CA ILE A 159 18.96 -7.09 2.75
C ILE A 159 18.51 -6.55 4.11
N ASN A 160 17.82 -5.40 4.09
CA ASN A 160 17.21 -4.80 5.28
C ASN A 160 15.93 -5.56 5.67
N SER A 161 16.03 -6.81 6.13
CA SER A 161 14.87 -7.55 6.67
C SER A 161 14.83 -7.47 8.19
N ARG A 162 13.66 -7.22 8.78
CA ARG A 162 13.49 -7.13 10.24
C ARG A 162 12.17 -7.74 10.68
N VAL A 163 12.22 -8.52 11.75
CA VAL A 163 11.04 -8.98 12.48
C VAL A 163 10.77 -8.03 13.63
N ILE A 164 9.52 -7.61 13.76
CA ILE A 164 9.05 -6.74 14.84
C ILE A 164 7.84 -7.41 15.48
N GLN A 165 7.92 -7.68 16.77
CA GLN A 165 6.76 -8.06 17.56
C GLN A 165 6.16 -6.79 18.18
N ASN A 166 4.86 -6.59 18.01
CA ASN A 166 4.14 -5.50 18.64
C ASN A 166 2.79 -6.02 19.20
N GLY A 167 2.00 -5.15 19.81
CA GLY A 167 0.69 -5.52 20.39
C GLY A 167 -0.35 -6.05 19.38
N LYS A 168 -0.05 -6.01 18.07
CA LYS A 168 -0.88 -6.56 16.98
C LYS A 168 -0.31 -7.87 16.40
N GLY A 169 0.81 -8.38 16.94
CA GLY A 169 1.42 -9.63 16.51
C GLY A 169 2.81 -9.45 15.88
N LEU A 170 3.23 -10.49 15.14
CA LEU A 170 4.52 -10.56 14.49
C LEU A 170 4.46 -9.95 13.09
N LEU A 171 5.35 -9.00 12.82
CA LEU A 171 5.46 -8.31 11.55
C LEU A 171 6.85 -8.52 10.97
N PHE A 172 6.90 -9.19 9.81
CA PHE A 172 8.13 -9.38 9.05
C PHE A 172 8.22 -8.35 7.92
N ARG A 173 9.27 -7.54 7.94
CA ARG A 173 9.50 -6.44 7.01
C ARG A 173 10.69 -6.74 6.12
N PHE A 174 10.59 -6.38 4.85
CA PHE A 174 11.69 -6.43 3.88
C PHE A 174 11.94 -5.05 3.30
N GLY A 175 13.19 -4.62 3.32
CA GLY A 175 13.59 -3.28 2.91
C GLY A 175 13.51 -2.25 4.06
N ASN A 176 13.86 -1.02 3.73
CA ASN A 176 13.64 0.15 4.57
C ASN A 176 12.63 1.05 3.85
N ARG A 177 11.81 1.80 4.59
CA ARG A 177 10.90 2.82 4.04
C ARG A 177 11.59 3.86 3.15
N ARG A 178 12.91 4.00 3.25
CA ARG A 178 13.71 4.87 2.35
C ARG A 178 13.98 4.25 0.97
N ASN A 179 13.68 2.97 0.76
CA ASN A 179 13.84 2.28 -0.51
C ASN A 179 12.46 2.12 -1.16
N ALA A 180 12.38 2.29 -2.48
CA ALA A 180 11.14 2.29 -3.29
C ALA A 180 10.25 1.02 -3.19
N HIS A 181 10.71 -0.02 -2.50
CA HIS A 181 10.10 -1.34 -2.44
C HIS A 181 10.14 -1.86 -1.00
N TYR A 182 9.18 -1.44 -0.19
CA TYR A 182 9.04 -1.90 1.18
C TYR A 182 7.91 -2.94 1.25
N TYR A 183 8.22 -4.12 1.78
CA TYR A 183 7.29 -5.24 1.80
C TYR A 183 7.05 -5.72 3.23
N ARG A 184 5.82 -6.11 3.53
CA ARG A 184 5.39 -6.54 4.86
C ARG A 184 4.60 -7.83 4.78
N LEU A 185 4.90 -8.74 5.70
CA LEU A 185 4.18 -9.98 5.94
C LEU A 185 3.78 -10.04 7.42
N TYR A 186 2.50 -10.19 7.70
CA TYR A 186 1.99 -10.26 9.07
C TYR A 186 0.64 -10.98 9.14
N GLY A 187 0.35 -11.56 10.30
CA GLY A 187 -1.01 -12.03 10.61
C GLY A 187 -1.92 -10.84 10.92
N LYS A 188 -3.15 -10.87 10.41
CA LYS A 188 -4.20 -9.89 10.70
C LYS A 188 -5.53 -10.61 10.82
N ASP A 189 -6.11 -10.59 12.00
CA ASP A 189 -7.37 -11.27 12.32
C ASP A 189 -7.30 -12.75 11.87
N ASN A 190 -8.18 -13.18 10.96
CA ASN A 190 -8.20 -14.53 10.37
C ASN A 190 -7.49 -14.61 9.01
N SER A 191 -6.43 -13.83 8.80
CA SER A 191 -5.72 -13.79 7.52
C SER A 191 -4.22 -13.58 7.66
N LEU A 192 -3.49 -14.06 6.67
CA LEU A 192 -2.09 -13.71 6.43
C LEU A 192 -2.05 -12.58 5.38
N LYS A 193 -1.54 -11.42 5.78
CA LYS A 193 -1.50 -10.22 4.94
C LYS A 193 -0.12 -10.00 4.35
N PHE A 194 -0.12 -9.81 3.04
CA PHE A 194 1.04 -9.46 2.22
C PHE A 194 0.84 -8.05 1.69
N GLU A 195 1.71 -7.12 2.06
CA GLU A 195 1.55 -5.70 1.73
C GLU A 195 2.83 -5.16 1.09
N PHE A 196 2.65 -4.43 0.00
CA PHE A 196 3.72 -3.85 -0.80
C PHE A 196 3.52 -2.35 -0.92
N GLU A 197 4.42 -1.61 -0.29
CA GLU A 197 4.49 -0.16 -0.27
C GLU A 197 5.39 0.33 -1.40
N ILE A 198 4.85 1.24 -2.19
CA ILE A 198 5.43 1.75 -3.42
C ILE A 198 5.62 3.26 -3.29
N GLU A 199 6.88 3.67 -3.32
CA GLU A 199 7.32 5.06 -3.25
C GLU A 199 8.48 5.31 -4.22
N GLY A 200 9.00 6.53 -4.26
CA GLY A 200 10.21 6.87 -5.01
C GLY A 200 9.95 7.02 -6.52
N SER A 201 10.95 6.77 -7.36
CA SER A 201 10.88 7.12 -8.79
C SER A 201 9.76 6.40 -9.54
N PHE A 202 9.45 5.16 -9.18
CA PHE A 202 8.40 4.36 -9.83
C PHE A 202 6.99 4.91 -9.61
N ILE A 203 6.77 5.69 -8.54
CA ILE A 203 5.47 6.33 -8.29
C ILE A 203 5.12 7.38 -9.35
N ASN A 204 6.11 7.92 -10.06
CA ASN A 204 5.88 8.95 -11.08
C ASN A 204 5.17 8.38 -12.30
N ASP A 205 5.58 7.19 -12.75
CA ASP A 205 4.95 6.50 -13.88
C ASP A 205 3.50 6.12 -13.52
N LEU A 206 3.31 5.65 -12.28
CA LEU A 206 1.98 5.35 -11.73
C LEU A 206 1.10 6.60 -11.59
N ASN A 207 1.68 7.74 -11.22
CA ASN A 207 0.97 9.01 -11.12
C ASN A 207 0.41 9.42 -12.50
N GLU A 208 1.18 9.28 -13.57
CA GLU A 208 0.73 9.60 -14.91
C GLU A 208 -0.45 8.73 -15.34
N LEU A 209 -0.36 7.41 -15.13
CA LEU A 209 -1.45 6.48 -15.43
C LEU A 209 -2.71 6.77 -14.61
N LEU A 210 -2.55 7.09 -13.32
CA LEU A 210 -3.65 7.45 -12.42
C LEU A 210 -4.37 8.73 -12.88
N ILE A 211 -3.61 9.77 -13.24
CA ILE A 211 -4.16 11.06 -13.72
C ILE A 211 -4.82 10.90 -15.09
N LYS A 212 -4.27 10.07 -15.97
CA LYS A 212 -4.89 9.75 -17.27
C LYS A 212 -6.08 8.78 -17.16
N GLU A 213 -6.39 8.32 -15.95
CA GLU A 213 -7.45 7.34 -15.69
C GLU A 213 -7.24 6.00 -16.42
N CYS A 214 -5.97 5.65 -16.71
CA CYS A 214 -5.55 4.39 -17.36
C CYS A 214 -5.53 3.22 -16.36
N PHE A 215 -6.65 2.96 -15.68
CA PHE A 215 -6.74 1.95 -14.62
C PHE A 215 -6.35 0.52 -15.03
N PRO A 216 -6.69 0.03 -16.23
CA PRO A 216 -6.27 -1.32 -16.62
C PRO A 216 -4.75 -1.49 -16.62
N GLU A 217 -4.03 -0.56 -17.25
CA GLU A 217 -2.56 -0.57 -17.29
C GLU A 217 -1.96 -0.32 -15.91
N PHE A 218 -2.52 0.63 -15.14
CA PHE A 218 -2.12 0.91 -13.77
C PHE A 218 -2.21 -0.34 -12.86
N GLU A 219 -3.33 -1.05 -12.90
CA GLU A 219 -3.55 -2.24 -12.07
C GLU A 219 -2.67 -3.41 -12.53
N THR A 220 -2.57 -3.68 -13.84
CA THR A 220 -1.72 -4.75 -14.37
C THR A 220 -0.24 -4.55 -14.01
N ILE A 221 0.28 -3.32 -14.15
CA ILE A 221 1.67 -3.00 -13.75
C ILE A 221 1.87 -3.25 -12.25
N LEU A 222 0.94 -2.79 -11.42
CA LEU A 222 1.03 -2.96 -9.97
C LEU A 222 0.90 -4.42 -9.53
N SER A 223 0.00 -5.17 -10.14
CA SER A 223 -0.12 -6.61 -9.99
C SER A 223 1.22 -7.28 -10.30
N TYR A 224 1.77 -7.07 -11.50
CA TYR A 224 3.05 -7.63 -11.89
C TYR A 224 4.17 -7.33 -10.87
N GLN A 225 4.30 -6.07 -10.44
CA GLN A 225 5.34 -5.70 -9.47
C GLN A 225 5.11 -6.37 -8.12
N PHE A 226 3.86 -6.47 -7.65
CA PHE A 226 3.51 -7.17 -6.41
C PHE A 226 3.98 -8.63 -6.46
N PHE A 227 3.54 -9.41 -7.45
CA PHE A 227 3.87 -10.84 -7.53
C PHE A 227 5.34 -11.06 -7.84
N LYS A 228 5.97 -10.23 -8.68
CA LYS A 228 7.41 -10.29 -8.93
C LYS A 228 8.21 -10.11 -7.64
N GLN A 229 7.83 -9.14 -6.81
CA GLN A 229 8.49 -8.90 -5.54
C GLN A 229 8.19 -10.04 -4.54
N SER A 230 6.93 -10.49 -4.44
CA SER A 230 6.54 -11.65 -3.62
C SER A 230 7.37 -12.88 -3.97
N LEU A 231 7.39 -13.29 -5.24
CA LEU A 231 8.13 -14.46 -5.71
C LEU A 231 9.63 -14.32 -5.46
N LYS A 232 10.19 -13.12 -5.56
CA LYS A 232 11.60 -12.86 -5.23
C LYS A 232 11.90 -13.04 -3.73
N LEU A 233 11.02 -12.54 -2.85
CA LEU A 233 11.21 -12.61 -1.41
C LEU A 233 10.97 -14.01 -0.85
N PHE A 234 9.97 -14.72 -1.40
CA PHE A 234 9.53 -16.00 -0.89
C PHE A 234 10.16 -17.20 -1.59
N LYS A 235 11.17 -17.03 -2.46
CA LYS A 235 11.92 -18.14 -3.11
C LYS A 235 12.38 -19.23 -2.16
N PHE A 236 12.48 -18.93 -0.86
CA PHE A 236 12.81 -19.92 0.15
C PHE A 236 11.83 -21.09 0.23
N TYR A 237 10.64 -21.00 -0.35
CA TYR A 237 9.70 -22.13 -0.43
C TYR A 237 10.32 -23.38 -1.07
N THR A 238 11.35 -23.23 -1.91
CA THR A 238 12.09 -24.37 -2.48
C THR A 238 12.85 -25.18 -1.43
N TYR A 239 13.07 -24.60 -0.24
CA TYR A 239 13.77 -25.22 0.88
C TYR A 239 12.84 -25.59 2.05
N SER A 240 11.59 -25.11 2.03
CA SER A 240 10.57 -25.38 3.05
C SER A 240 9.20 -25.57 2.39
N PRO A 241 8.95 -26.78 1.82
CA PRO A 241 7.68 -27.12 1.19
C PRO A 241 6.46 -26.92 2.10
N GLU A 242 6.64 -27.06 3.41
CA GLU A 242 5.62 -26.85 4.45
C GLU A 242 5.10 -25.39 4.54
N LEU A 243 5.74 -24.44 3.86
CA LEU A 243 5.28 -23.05 3.75
C LEU A 243 4.65 -22.75 2.39
N ILE A 244 4.56 -23.73 1.48
CA ILE A 244 3.96 -23.52 0.15
C ILE A 244 2.50 -23.10 0.28
N TRP A 245 1.74 -23.63 1.24
CA TRP A 245 0.32 -23.32 1.42
C TRP A 245 0.04 -21.80 1.55
N GLY A 246 0.95 -21.06 2.18
CA GLY A 246 0.80 -19.62 2.44
C GLY A 246 1.13 -18.74 1.23
N ILE A 247 1.91 -19.27 0.27
CA ILE A 247 2.33 -18.58 -0.94
C ILE A 247 1.77 -19.19 -2.23
N ASN A 248 1.01 -20.28 -2.13
CA ASN A 248 0.35 -20.95 -3.25
C ASN A 248 -0.38 -19.98 -4.20
N PRO A 249 -1.07 -18.93 -3.69
CA PRO A 249 -1.67 -17.92 -4.56
C PRO A 249 -0.69 -17.24 -5.53
N PHE A 250 0.60 -17.18 -5.20
CA PHE A 250 1.65 -16.58 -6.05
C PHE A 250 2.24 -17.58 -7.04
N LEU A 251 2.16 -18.89 -6.74
CA LEU A 251 2.72 -19.94 -7.58
C LEU A 251 1.86 -20.25 -8.80
N ARG A 252 0.61 -19.78 -8.86
CA ARG A 252 -0.26 -19.91 -10.05
C ARG A 252 0.34 -19.29 -11.32
N HIS A 253 1.31 -18.40 -11.15
CA HIS A 253 1.98 -17.63 -12.20
C HIS A 253 3.35 -18.21 -12.58
N LEU A 254 3.76 -19.33 -11.97
CA LEU A 254 5.00 -20.05 -12.29
C LEU A 254 4.69 -21.32 -13.07
#